data_AF-A0A932V9E5-F1
#
_entry.id   AF-A0A932V9E5-F1
#
_cell.length_a   1.000
_cell.length_b   1.000
_cell.length_c   1.000
_cell.angle_alpha   90.00
_cell.angle_beta   90.00
_cell.angle_gamma   90.00
#
_symmetry.space_group_name_H-M   'P 1'
#
loop_
_entity.id
_entity.type
_entity.pdbx_description
1 polymer ?
#
loop_
_entity_poly.entity_id
_entity_poly.type
_entity_poly.pdbx_seq_one_letter_code
_entity_poly.pdbx_strand_id
1 'polypeptide(L)'
;MKKFILRARNFWGAHQPLAALIAAFVLLATIYSIVTPIFEAGDEVWHYPVVQSIARGNGLPIQDPAIKTLWAQEGGQPPLYYALSALATFWIDTRDLEERRWINPHAQIGIPLLFGNKNLVVHTSAENFPWQGTTLAVHLIRFLSIIFSASRSIRCLCSSARR
;
A
#
# COMPACT_ATOMS: atom_id res chain seq x y z
N MET A 1 -14.25 -36.12 14.28
CA MET A 1 -13.52 -35.01 14.95
C MET A 1 -12.03 -35.30 15.22
N LYS A 2 -11.65 -36.36 15.95
CA LYS A 2 -10.24 -36.61 16.33
C LYS A 2 -9.23 -36.72 15.16
N LYS A 3 -9.60 -37.36 14.04
CA LYS A 3 -8.75 -37.46 12.83
C LYS A 3 -8.46 -36.10 12.17
N PHE A 4 -9.37 -35.13 12.27
CA PHE A 4 -9.20 -33.81 11.66
C PHE A 4 -8.22 -32.94 12.48
N ILE A 5 -8.31 -33.04 13.81
CA ILE A 5 -7.42 -32.34 14.75
C ILE A 5 -5.98 -32.87 14.64
N LEU A 6 -5.80 -34.19 14.55
CA LEU A 6 -4.48 -34.81 14.34
C LEU A 6 -3.85 -34.42 12.99
N ARG A 7 -4.66 -34.30 11.93
CA ARG A 7 -4.20 -33.88 10.60
C ARG A 7 -3.79 -32.41 10.57
N ALA A 8 -4.53 -31.53 11.24
CA ALA A 8 -4.17 -30.12 11.39
C ALA A 8 -2.89 -29.93 12.23
N ARG A 9 -2.69 -30.72 13.30
CA ARG A 9 -1.49 -30.64 14.14
C ARG A 9 -0.21 -31.07 13.40
N ASN A 10 -0.28 -32.13 12.59
CA ASN A 10 0.86 -32.59 11.79
C ASN A 10 1.16 -31.67 10.59
N PHE A 11 0.14 -31.01 10.03
CA PHE A 11 0.28 -30.03 8.96
C PHE A 11 1.07 -28.80 9.40
N TRP A 12 0.74 -28.24 10.57
CA TRP A 12 1.45 -27.08 11.10
C TRP A 12 2.87 -27.42 11.56
N GLY A 13 3.12 -28.67 11.96
CA GLY A 13 4.46 -29.18 12.30
C GLY A 13 5.42 -29.29 11.10
N ALA A 14 4.92 -29.68 9.92
CA ALA A 14 5.75 -29.81 8.71
C ALA A 14 6.02 -28.48 7.98
N HIS A 15 5.22 -27.45 8.27
CA HIS A 15 5.29 -26.13 7.61
C HIS A 15 5.67 -24.99 8.56
N GLN A 16 6.18 -25.30 9.75
CA GLN A 16 6.74 -24.32 10.70
C GLN A 16 7.72 -23.32 10.07
N PRO A 17 8.67 -23.71 9.20
CA PRO A 17 9.58 -22.73 8.61
C PRO A 17 8.85 -21.74 7.69
N LEU A 18 7.84 -22.18 6.94
CA LEU A 18 7.08 -21.30 6.07
C LEU A 18 6.15 -20.37 6.86
N ALA A 19 5.52 -20.87 7.92
CA ALA A 19 4.74 -20.05 8.83
C ALA A 19 5.62 -18.97 9.51
N ALA A 20 6.84 -19.33 9.93
CA ALA A 20 7.81 -18.39 10.47
C ALA A 20 8.23 -17.33 9.44
N LEU A 21 8.45 -17.72 8.17
CA LEU A 21 8.74 -16.78 7.08
C LEU A 21 7.58 -15.82 6.82
N ILE A 22 6.33 -16.29 6.82
CA ILE A 22 5.16 -15.41 6.65
C ILE A 22 5.05 -14.43 7.83
N ALA A 23 5.26 -14.91 9.06
CA ALA A 23 5.25 -14.05 10.25
C ALA A 23 6.35 -12.99 10.19
N ALA A 24 7.58 -13.38 9.82
CA ALA A 24 8.69 -12.45 9.63
C ALA A 24 8.39 -11.44 8.51
N PHE A 25 7.82 -11.88 7.40
CA PHE A 25 7.38 -11.00 6.31
C PHE A 25 6.36 -9.97 6.80
N VAL A 26 5.29 -10.38 7.49
CA VAL A 26 4.26 -9.47 7.99
C VAL A 26 4.85 -8.47 8.98
N LEU A 27 5.74 -8.91 9.87
CA LEU A 27 6.42 -8.05 10.83
C LEU A 27 7.28 -7.00 10.12
N LEU A 28 8.15 -7.43 9.21
CA LEU A 28 9.03 -6.53 8.47
C LEU A 28 8.24 -5.55 7.58
N ALA A 29 7.20 -6.04 6.89
CA ALA A 29 6.34 -5.20 6.06
C ALA A 29 5.58 -4.16 6.89
N THR A 30 5.15 -4.53 8.10
CA THR A 30 4.50 -3.59 9.04
C THR A 30 5.48 -2.53 9.52
N ILE A 31 6.70 -2.93 9.92
CA ILE A 31 7.75 -1.98 10.33
C ILE A 31 8.08 -1.03 9.18
N TYR A 32 8.29 -1.57 7.98
CA TYR A 32 8.54 -0.77 6.78
C TYR A 32 7.41 0.22 6.50
N SER A 33 6.15 -0.24 6.58
CA SER A 33 4.97 0.60 6.39
C SER A 33 4.85 1.75 7.39
N ILE A 34 5.40 1.61 8.59
CA ILE A 34 5.34 2.61 9.67
C ILE A 34 6.53 3.56 9.60
N VAL A 35 7.73 3.05 9.33
CA VAL A 35 8.99 3.81 9.36
C VAL A 35 9.18 4.64 8.09
N THR A 36 8.76 4.13 6.93
CA THR A 36 8.88 4.85 5.67
C THR A 36 7.82 5.97 5.61
N PRO A 37 8.21 7.24 5.39
CA PRO A 37 7.25 8.33 5.23
C PRO A 37 6.26 8.06 4.08
N ILE A 38 5.12 8.74 4.10
CA ILE A 38 4.11 8.58 3.04
C ILE A 38 4.63 9.16 1.73
N PHE A 39 4.32 8.55 0.58
CA PHE A 39 4.75 9.03 -0.75
C PHE A 39 6.25 8.93 -1.08
N GLU A 40 7.08 8.36 -0.20
CA GLU A 40 8.47 8.00 -0.53
C GLU A 40 8.57 6.69 -1.31
N ALA A 41 7.62 5.77 -1.15
CA ALA A 41 7.55 4.59 -2.00
C ALA A 41 7.16 5.01 -3.42
N GLY A 42 7.92 4.52 -4.40
CA GLY A 42 8.07 5.13 -5.74
C GLY A 42 6.80 5.56 -6.46
N ASP A 43 5.69 4.84 -6.27
CA ASP A 43 4.46 5.07 -7.04
C ASP A 43 3.26 5.53 -6.18
N GLU A 44 3.38 5.58 -4.85
CA GLU A 44 2.26 5.94 -3.95
C GLU A 44 1.70 7.34 -4.23
N VAL A 45 2.60 8.27 -4.59
CA VAL A 45 2.31 9.67 -4.91
C VAL A 45 1.38 9.84 -6.13
N TRP A 46 1.35 8.83 -7.01
CA TRP A 46 0.56 8.80 -8.23
C TRP A 46 -0.68 7.89 -8.07
N HIS A 47 -0.57 6.81 -7.30
CA HIS A 47 -1.67 5.89 -7.03
C HIS A 47 -2.74 6.46 -6.07
N TYR A 48 -2.32 7.10 -4.98
CA TYR A 48 -3.25 7.56 -3.96
C TYR A 48 -4.28 8.59 -4.46
N PRO A 49 -3.92 9.56 -5.34
CA PRO A 49 -4.92 10.46 -5.95
C PRO A 49 -6.05 9.73 -6.69
N VAL A 50 -5.79 8.57 -7.31
CA VAL A 50 -6.84 7.74 -7.93
C VAL A 50 -7.80 7.22 -6.87
N VAL A 51 -7.26 6.66 -5.79
CA VAL A 51 -8.05 6.14 -4.66
C VAL A 51 -8.90 7.24 -4.05
N GLN A 52 -8.33 8.41 -3.80
CA GLN A 52 -9.06 9.55 -3.26
C GLN A 52 -10.20 9.99 -4.20
N SER A 53 -9.94 10.07 -5.51
CA SER A 53 -10.96 10.46 -6.49
C SER A 53 -12.16 9.51 -6.47
N ILE A 54 -11.90 8.20 -6.44
CA ILE A 54 -12.94 7.16 -6.33
C ILE A 54 -13.67 7.26 -4.98
N ALA A 55 -12.94 7.44 -3.88
CA ALA A 55 -13.50 7.55 -2.54
C ALA A 55 -14.41 8.78 -2.37
N ARG A 56 -14.13 9.86 -3.11
CA ARG A 56 -14.97 11.07 -3.18
C ARG A 56 -16.19 10.94 -4.10
N GLY A 57 -16.34 9.81 -4.79
CA GLY A 57 -17.48 9.56 -5.68
C GLY A 57 -17.33 10.13 -7.09
N ASN A 58 -16.12 10.55 -7.50
CA ASN A 58 -15.88 11.08 -8.85
C ASN A 58 -15.86 9.98 -9.94
N GLY A 59 -15.97 8.71 -9.56
CA GLY A 59 -15.90 7.58 -10.47
C GLY A 59 -14.47 7.22 -10.88
N LEU A 60 -14.35 6.44 -11.96
CA LEU A 60 -13.05 6.02 -12.49
C LEU A 60 -12.38 7.18 -13.24
N PRO A 61 -11.07 7.39 -13.05
CA PRO A 61 -10.35 8.45 -13.75
C PRO A 61 -10.33 8.17 -15.27
N ILE A 62 -10.63 9.19 -16.05
CA ILE A 62 -10.47 9.17 -17.51
C ILE A 62 -9.09 9.71 -17.83
N GLN A 63 -8.35 8.97 -18.67
CA GLN A 63 -7.03 9.39 -19.14
C GLN A 63 -7.19 10.31 -20.35
N ASP A 64 -6.70 11.54 -20.21
CA ASP A 64 -6.63 12.52 -21.28
C ASP A 64 -5.17 13.01 -21.42
N PRO A 65 -4.50 12.74 -22.56
CA PRO A 65 -3.12 13.21 -22.80
C PRO A 65 -2.97 14.73 -22.75
N ALA A 66 -4.03 15.50 -22.98
CA ALA A 66 -4.01 16.96 -22.95
C ALA A 66 -4.10 17.53 -21.52
N ILE A 67 -4.51 16.72 -20.53
CA ILE A 67 -4.77 17.18 -19.16
C ILE A 67 -3.75 16.55 -18.20
N LYS A 68 -2.95 17.40 -17.56
CA LYS A 68 -2.03 16.93 -16.51
C LYS A 68 -2.81 16.67 -15.22
N THR A 69 -3.08 15.40 -14.95
CA THR A 69 -3.75 14.94 -13.73
C THR A 69 -2.77 14.60 -12.61
N LEU A 70 -3.27 14.53 -11.37
CA LEU A 70 -2.46 14.18 -10.20
C LEU A 70 -1.92 12.74 -10.22
N TRP A 71 -2.60 11.84 -10.94
CA TRP A 71 -2.26 10.42 -11.04
C TRP A 71 -1.47 10.08 -12.31
N ALA A 72 -1.20 11.04 -13.19
CA ALA A 72 -0.46 10.84 -14.44
C ALA A 72 -0.93 9.56 -15.19
N GLN A 73 -0.01 8.71 -15.62
CA GLN A 73 -0.32 7.46 -16.32
C GLN A 73 -1.00 6.40 -15.43
N GLU A 74 -0.91 6.51 -14.10
CA GLU A 74 -1.40 5.50 -13.16
C GLU A 74 -2.93 5.38 -13.09
N GLY A 75 -3.65 6.39 -13.56
CA GLY A 75 -5.11 6.31 -13.68
C GLY A 75 -5.58 5.32 -14.76
N GLY A 76 -4.69 4.81 -15.62
CA GLY A 76 -5.00 3.74 -16.57
C GLY A 76 -4.92 2.32 -15.99
N GLN A 77 -4.44 2.16 -14.76
CA GLN A 77 -4.26 0.83 -14.16
C GLN A 77 -5.60 0.13 -13.81
N PRO A 78 -5.62 -1.21 -13.69
CA PRO A 78 -6.82 -1.96 -13.35
C PRO A 78 -7.48 -1.48 -12.04
N PRO A 79 -8.81 -1.24 -12.04
CA PRO A 79 -9.45 -0.44 -11.00
C PRO A 79 -9.74 -1.20 -9.69
N LEU A 80 -9.63 -2.54 -9.67
CA LEU A 80 -10.06 -3.35 -8.53
C LEU A 80 -9.36 -2.97 -7.24
N TYR A 81 -8.03 -2.80 -7.29
CA TYR A 81 -7.25 -2.43 -6.12
C TYR A 81 -7.65 -1.04 -5.62
N TYR A 82 -7.77 -0.05 -6.51
CA TYR A 82 -8.18 1.30 -6.14
C TYR A 82 -9.59 1.36 -5.56
N ALA A 83 -10.53 0.58 -6.10
CA ALA A 83 -11.90 0.53 -5.59
C ALA A 83 -11.96 -0.06 -4.18
N LEU A 84 -11.21 -1.13 -3.90
CA LEU A 84 -11.10 -1.72 -2.56
C LEU A 84 -10.43 -0.77 -1.58
N SER A 85 -9.36 -0.10 -1.99
CA SER A 85 -8.69 0.93 -1.21
C SER A 85 -9.63 2.09 -0.89
N ALA A 86 -10.41 2.57 -1.87
CA ALA A 86 -11.38 3.64 -1.69
C ALA A 86 -12.50 3.24 -0.72
N LEU A 87 -12.99 1.99 -0.81
CA LEU A 87 -13.97 1.45 0.13
C LEU A 87 -13.42 1.31 1.55
N ALA A 88 -12.11 1.15 1.72
CA ALA A 88 -11.50 1.12 3.04
C ALA A 88 -11.30 2.51 3.66
N THR A 89 -11.23 3.57 2.84
CA THR A 89 -10.83 4.92 3.26
C THR A 89 -11.87 6.02 3.02
N PHE A 90 -13.04 5.73 2.44
CA PHE A 90 -14.07 6.73 2.09
C PHE A 90 -14.58 7.57 3.27
N TRP A 91 -14.48 7.05 4.50
CA TRP A 91 -14.94 7.72 5.72
C TRP A 91 -13.92 8.72 6.27
N ILE A 92 -12.72 8.79 5.71
CA ILE A 92 -11.61 9.63 6.17
C ILE A 92 -11.62 10.95 5.40
N ASP A 93 -11.53 12.06 6.12
CA ASP A 93 -11.35 13.37 5.51
C ASP A 93 -9.92 13.54 4.98
N THR A 94 -9.76 13.49 3.67
CA THR A 94 -8.46 13.54 2.98
C THR A 94 -8.24 14.86 2.24
N ARG A 95 -8.94 15.93 2.62
CA ARG A 95 -8.78 17.27 2.01
C ARG A 95 -7.35 17.82 2.10
N ASP A 96 -6.55 17.30 3.02
CA ASP A 96 -5.15 17.62 3.24
C ASP A 96 -4.16 17.01 2.21
N LEU A 97 -4.62 16.28 1.20
CA LEU A 97 -3.73 15.63 0.22
C LEU A 97 -2.77 16.61 -0.45
N GLU A 98 -3.23 17.79 -0.85
CA GLU A 98 -2.36 18.77 -1.54
C GLU A 98 -1.24 19.28 -0.62
N GLU A 99 -1.53 19.44 0.67
CA GLU A 99 -0.53 19.82 1.68
C GLU A 99 0.47 18.68 1.96
N ARG A 100 0.00 17.43 1.98
CA ARG A 100 0.86 16.26 2.23
C ARG A 100 1.66 15.83 1.01
N ARG A 101 1.22 16.17 -0.20
CA ARG A 101 1.92 15.92 -1.46
C ARG A 101 2.72 17.15 -1.88
N TRP A 102 3.46 17.74 -0.95
CA TRP A 102 4.34 18.85 -1.27
C TRP A 102 5.56 18.36 -2.05
N ILE A 103 5.48 18.44 -3.37
CA ILE A 103 6.56 18.02 -4.27
C ILE A 103 7.77 18.94 -4.10
N ASN A 104 8.92 18.34 -3.82
CA ASN A 104 10.19 19.04 -3.69
C ASN A 104 10.68 19.53 -5.06
N PRO A 105 10.82 20.85 -5.29
CA PRO A 105 11.29 21.38 -6.58
C PRO A 105 12.73 20.98 -6.92
N HIS A 106 13.52 20.59 -5.92
CA HIS A 106 14.92 20.19 -6.07
C HIS A 106 15.08 18.67 -6.20
N ALA A 107 13.99 17.91 -6.29
CA ALA A 107 14.04 16.46 -6.46
C ALA A 107 14.60 16.09 -7.84
N GLN A 108 15.68 15.32 -7.86
CA GLN A 108 16.32 14.81 -9.08
C GLN A 108 15.96 13.33 -9.26
N ILE A 109 14.82 13.10 -9.91
CA ILE A 109 14.21 11.77 -10.07
C ILE A 109 14.49 11.25 -11.48
N GLY A 110 14.74 9.95 -11.60
CA GLY A 110 14.98 9.29 -12.89
C GLY A 110 16.45 9.26 -13.36
N ILE A 111 17.39 9.80 -12.58
CA ILE A 111 18.84 9.71 -12.87
C ILE A 111 19.58 9.13 -11.66
N PRO A 112 19.75 7.79 -11.58
CA PRO A 112 20.26 7.13 -10.39
C PRO A 112 21.68 7.56 -9.97
N LEU A 113 22.50 7.93 -10.94
CA LEU A 113 23.92 8.27 -10.80
C LEU A 113 24.17 9.75 -10.48
N LEU A 114 23.14 10.60 -10.54
CA LEU A 114 23.32 12.02 -10.23
C LEU A 114 23.39 12.21 -8.71
N PHE A 115 24.41 12.93 -8.26
CA PHE A 115 24.50 13.40 -6.89
C PHE A 115 23.49 14.53 -6.71
N GLY A 116 22.54 14.34 -5.80
CA GLY A 116 21.46 15.30 -5.59
C GLY A 116 20.37 14.78 -4.67
N ASN A 117 19.36 15.63 -4.45
CA ASN A 117 18.26 15.29 -3.57
C ASN A 117 17.30 14.32 -4.28
N LYS A 118 17.15 13.11 -3.73
CA LYS A 118 16.27 12.06 -4.25
C LYS A 118 14.88 12.06 -3.59
N ASN A 119 14.68 12.86 -2.54
CA ASN A 119 13.41 12.99 -1.87
C ASN A 119 12.44 13.79 -2.76
N LEU A 120 11.37 13.10 -3.18
CA LEU A 120 10.32 13.65 -4.05
C LEU A 120 9.32 14.51 -3.28
N VAL A 121 9.04 14.18 -2.02
CA VAL A 121 8.01 14.83 -1.19
C VAL A 121 8.63 15.39 0.09
N VAL A 122 8.35 16.65 0.39
CA VAL A 122 8.81 17.28 1.63
C VAL A 122 7.96 16.80 2.79
N HIS A 123 8.60 16.09 3.74
CA HIS A 123 7.92 15.56 4.91
C HIS A 123 7.86 16.56 6.07
N THR A 124 6.75 16.54 6.80
CA THR A 124 6.52 17.39 7.97
C THR A 124 6.16 16.56 9.20
N SER A 125 6.24 17.15 10.40
CA SER A 125 5.87 16.48 11.65
C SER A 125 4.38 16.07 11.72
N ALA A 126 3.54 16.57 10.81
CA ALA A 126 2.14 16.19 10.70
C ALA A 126 1.93 14.74 10.20
N GLU A 127 2.99 14.10 9.71
CA GLU A 127 2.96 12.68 9.33
C GLU A 127 3.22 11.73 10.51
N ASN A 128 3.64 12.27 11.67
CA ASN A 128 3.91 11.47 12.85
C ASN A 128 2.62 10.90 13.47
N PHE A 129 2.78 9.81 14.21
CA PHE A 129 1.70 9.23 15.00
C PHE A 129 1.23 10.24 16.08
N PRO A 130 -0.09 10.41 16.30
CA PRO A 130 -1.22 9.69 15.71
C PRO A 130 -1.57 10.17 14.29
N TRP A 131 -1.68 9.23 13.34
CA TRP A 131 -1.96 9.54 11.94
C TRP A 131 -3.36 10.12 11.73
N GLN A 132 -3.45 11.15 10.90
CA GLN A 132 -4.71 11.83 10.57
C GLN A 132 -4.83 12.04 9.05
N GLY A 133 -6.07 12.22 8.58
CA GLY A 133 -6.39 12.56 7.21
C GLY A 133 -5.76 11.64 6.17
N THR A 134 -5.06 12.23 5.20
CA THR A 134 -4.39 11.51 4.12
C THR A 134 -3.34 10.52 4.63
N THR A 135 -2.58 10.87 5.67
CA THR A 135 -1.56 9.99 6.25
C THR A 135 -2.18 8.68 6.76
N LEU A 136 -3.31 8.78 7.47
CA LEU A 136 -4.05 7.61 7.96
C LEU A 136 -4.54 6.74 6.81
N ALA A 137 -5.12 7.35 5.79
CA ALA A 137 -5.64 6.64 4.63
C ALA A 137 -4.53 5.87 3.88
N VAL A 138 -3.35 6.47 3.69
CA VAL A 138 -2.20 5.80 3.08
C VAL A 138 -1.73 4.62 3.92
N HIS A 139 -1.60 4.76 5.25
CA HIS A 139 -1.22 3.64 6.11
C HIS A 139 -2.24 2.49 6.06
N LEU A 140 -3.54 2.78 6.05
CA LEU A 140 -4.58 1.74 5.90
C LEU A 140 -4.46 0.98 4.57
N ILE A 141 -4.15 1.68 3.48
CA ILE A 141 -3.93 1.08 2.16
C ILE A 141 -2.67 0.19 2.17
N ARG A 142 -1.59 0.63 2.82
CA ARG A 142 -0.39 -0.20 3.03
C ARG A 142 -0.73 -1.48 3.81
N PHE A 143 -1.48 -1.37 4.90
CA PHE A 143 -1.93 -2.55 5.66
C PHE A 143 -2.81 -3.49 4.83
N LEU A 144 -3.68 -2.95 3.97
CA LEU A 144 -4.48 -3.75 3.04
C LEU A 144 -3.58 -4.57 2.09
N SER A 145 -2.52 -3.96 1.55
CA SER A 145 -1.53 -4.64 0.71
C SER A 145 -0.80 -5.78 1.45
N ILE A 146 -0.46 -5.57 2.73
CA ILE A 146 0.13 -6.61 3.58
C ILE A 146 -0.85 -7.77 3.76
N ILE A 147 -2.13 -7.49 4.01
CA ILE A 147 -3.18 -8.51 4.17
C ILE A 147 -3.33 -9.33 2.88
N PHE A 148 -3.37 -8.70 1.71
CA PHE A 148 -3.48 -9.41 0.43
C PHE A 148 -2.26 -10.31 0.17
N SER A 149 -1.07 -9.79 0.43
CA SER A 149 0.19 -10.54 0.29
C SER A 149 0.24 -11.74 1.23
N ALA A 150 -0.10 -11.55 2.51
CA ALA A 150 -0.15 -12.63 3.50
C ALA A 150 -1.21 -13.68 3.14
N SER A 151 -2.40 -13.24 2.73
CA SER A 151 -3.51 -14.12 2.34
C SER A 151 -3.14 -15.01 1.14
N ARG A 152 -2.46 -14.43 0.14
CA ARG A 152 -1.96 -15.17 -1.03
C ARG A 152 -0.94 -16.24 -0.62
N SER A 153 -0.01 -15.89 0.27
CA SER A 153 1.03 -16.80 0.79
C SER A 153 0.43 -17.95 1.60
N ILE A 154 -0.54 -17.67 2.48
CA ILE A 154 -1.26 -18.70 3.26
C ILE A 154 -2.06 -19.63 2.34
N ARG A 155 -2.75 -19.10 1.33
CA ARG A 155 -3.48 -19.93 0.35
C ARG A 155 -2.54 -20.86 -0.42
N CYS A 156 -1.35 -20.36 -0.79
CA CYS A 156 -0.33 -21.17 -1.44
C CYS A 156 0.11 -22.34 -0.54
N LEU A 157 0.36 -22.07 0.75
CA LEU A 157 0.68 -23.09 1.74
C LEU A 157 -0.42 -24.17 1.83
N CYS A 158 -1.69 -23.74 1.97
CA CYS A 158 -2.83 -24.65 2.02
C CYS A 158 -3.09 -25.42 0.71
N SER A 159 -2.60 -24.93 -0.43
CA SER A 159 -2.71 -25.62 -1.71
C SER A 159 -1.58 -26.61 -1.93
N SER A 160 -0.35 -26.28 -1.52
CA SER A 160 0.82 -27.15 -1.65
C SER A 160 0.63 -28.43 -0.84
N ALA A 161 0.11 -28.29 0.38
CA ALA A 161 -0.11 -29.40 1.29
C ALA A 161 -1.42 -30.18 1.04
N ARG A 162 -2.13 -29.87 -0.05
CA ARG A 162 -3.27 -30.66 -0.57
C ARG A 162 -2.87 -31.63 -1.68
N ARG A 163 -1.62 -31.58 -2.17
CA ARG A 163 -1.01 -32.60 -3.02
C ARG A 163 -0.30 -33.63 -2.15
#